data_AF-A0A919CHQ7-F1
#
_entry.id   AF-A0A919CHQ7-F1
#
_cell.length_a   1.000
_cell.length_b   1.000
_cell.length_c   1.000
_cell.angle_alpha   90.00
_cell.angle_beta   90.00
_cell.angle_gamma   90.00
#
_symmetry.space_group_name_H-M   'P 1'
#
loop_
_entity.id
_entity.type
_entity.pdbx_description
1 polymer ?
#
loop_
_entity_poly.entity_id
_entity_poly.type
_entity_poly.pdbx_seq_one_letter_code
_entity_poly.pdbx_strand_id
1 'polypeptide(L)'
;MYELDGPSPTEVVISWLPHDARFRESAVWHAMADPTGRRLYAYVHNLVNQSNDDGRPLSAFDLRTMGAVREDLDRRSLASVDWRRVRDELAGPSR
;
A
#
# COMPACT_ATOMS: atom_id res chain seq x y z
N MET A 1 -14.45 -22.46 -13.84
CA MET A 1 -14.27 -21.62 -12.64
C MET A 1 -12.83 -21.19 -12.68
N TYR A 2 -12.55 -19.90 -12.90
CA TYR A 2 -11.19 -19.40 -12.83
C TYR A 2 -10.90 -19.13 -11.36
N GLU A 3 -10.12 -20.00 -10.73
CA GLU A 3 -9.43 -19.63 -9.50
C GLU A 3 -8.48 -18.47 -9.88
N LEU A 4 -8.69 -17.32 -9.26
CA LEU A 4 -7.72 -16.23 -9.30
C LEU A 4 -6.56 -16.70 -8.41
N ASP A 5 -5.63 -17.47 -8.96
CA ASP A 5 -4.53 -18.19 -8.27
C ASP A 5 -3.46 -17.28 -7.61
N GLY A 6 -3.76 -16.00 -7.34
CA GLY A 6 -2.84 -15.04 -6.74
C GLY A 6 -3.46 -14.29 -5.58
N PRO A 7 -2.64 -13.77 -4.64
CA PRO A 7 -3.13 -12.98 -3.51
C PRO A 7 -4.02 -11.83 -4.00
N SER A 8 -5.06 -11.49 -3.27
CA SER A 8 -5.87 -10.32 -3.56
C SER A 8 -5.01 -9.03 -3.48
N PRO A 9 -5.43 -7.93 -4.13
CA PRO A 9 -4.70 -6.66 -4.01
C PRO A 9 -4.52 -6.21 -2.56
N THR A 10 -5.52 -6.49 -1.71
CA THR A 10 -5.45 -6.22 -0.28
C THR A 10 -4.36 -7.05 0.40
N GLU A 11 -4.26 -8.34 0.09
CA GLU A 11 -3.23 -9.23 0.65
C GLU A 11 -1.83 -8.82 0.21
N VAL A 12 -1.64 -8.42 -1.05
CA VAL A 12 -0.35 -7.89 -1.53
C VAL A 12 0.09 -6.69 -0.69
N VAL A 13 -0.80 -5.72 -0.47
CA VAL A 13 -0.48 -4.53 0.32
C VAL A 13 -0.21 -4.87 1.79
N ILE A 14 -1.00 -5.77 2.40
CA ILE A 14 -0.82 -6.22 3.79
C ILE A 14 0.49 -7.00 3.96
N SER A 15 0.90 -7.81 2.97
CA SER A 15 2.14 -8.58 3.04
C SER A 15 3.40 -7.73 2.80
N TRP A 16 3.25 -6.54 2.21
CA TRP A 16 4.38 -5.65 1.94
C TRP A 16 4.48 -4.50 2.95
N LEU A 17 3.46 -3.65 3.02
CA LEU A 17 3.56 -2.31 3.62
C LEU A 17 3.88 -2.31 5.13
N PRO A 18 3.32 -3.21 5.96
CA PRO A 18 3.70 -3.34 7.37
C PRO A 18 5.15 -3.80 7.59
N HIS A 19 5.77 -4.45 6.59
CA HIS A 19 7.10 -5.06 6.69
C HIS A 19 8.20 -4.23 6.04
N ASP A 20 7.85 -3.24 5.21
CA ASP A 20 8.81 -2.37 4.57
C ASP A 20 9.11 -1.13 5.43
N ALA A 21 10.17 -1.23 6.24
CA ALA A 21 10.56 -0.19 7.20
C ALA A 21 10.75 1.20 6.58
N ARG A 22 11.05 1.29 5.27
CA ARG A 22 11.22 2.55 4.56
C ARG A 22 9.91 3.34 4.44
N PHE A 23 8.80 2.65 4.21
CA PHE A 23 7.49 3.27 3.95
C PHE A 23 6.53 3.14 5.13
N ARG A 24 6.81 2.21 6.05
CA ARG A 24 5.94 1.87 7.18
C ARG A 24 5.61 3.07 8.06
N GLU A 25 6.59 3.92 8.39
CA GLU A 25 6.36 5.05 9.30
C GLU A 25 5.35 6.05 8.73
N SER A 26 5.56 6.52 7.51
CA SER A 26 4.61 7.40 6.82
C SER A 26 3.26 6.71 6.60
N ALA A 27 3.25 5.43 6.23
CA ALA A 27 2.01 4.66 6.09
C ALA A 27 1.19 4.63 7.38
N VAL A 28 1.83 4.39 8.53
CA VAL A 28 1.19 4.42 9.85
C VAL A 28 0.65 5.81 10.16
N TRP A 29 1.40 6.87 9.84
CA TRP A 29 0.92 8.24 10.02
C TRP A 29 -0.38 8.52 9.24
N HIS A 30 -0.41 8.18 7.94
CA HIS A 30 -1.61 8.32 7.11
C HIS A 30 -2.77 7.44 7.59
N ALA A 31 -2.47 6.22 8.04
CA ALA A 31 -3.44 5.27 8.60
C ALA A 31 -4.08 5.76 9.92
N MET A 32 -3.33 6.48 10.75
CA MET A 32 -3.86 7.09 11.98
C MET A 32 -4.59 8.41 11.72
N ALA A 33 -4.15 9.18 10.73
CA ALA A 33 -4.71 10.49 10.41
C ALA A 33 -6.09 10.43 9.72
N ASP A 34 -6.53 9.27 9.24
CA ASP A 34 -7.82 9.07 8.59
C ASP A 34 -8.33 7.62 8.77
N PRO A 35 -9.35 7.39 9.61
CA PRO A 35 -9.88 6.05 9.88
C PRO A 35 -10.61 5.44 8.68
N THR A 36 -10.94 6.22 7.64
CA THR A 36 -11.55 5.70 6.41
C THR A 36 -10.54 5.04 5.48
N GLY A 37 -9.24 5.23 5.74
CA GLY A 37 -8.14 4.72 4.91
C GLY A 37 -7.91 5.50 3.61
N ARG A 38 -8.62 6.60 3.34
CA ARG A 38 -8.44 7.39 2.11
C ARG A 38 -7.08 8.07 2.05
N ARG A 39 -6.57 8.59 3.16
CA ARG A 39 -5.19 9.11 3.22
C ARG A 39 -4.16 8.03 2.93
N LEU A 40 -4.33 6.85 3.52
CA LEU A 40 -3.46 5.71 3.28
C LEU A 40 -3.49 5.29 1.80
N TYR A 41 -4.67 5.22 1.19
CA TYR A 41 -4.80 4.99 -0.25
C TYR A 41 -4.03 6.02 -1.07
N ALA A 42 -4.22 7.32 -0.79
CA ALA A 42 -3.57 8.38 -1.55
C ALA A 42 -2.04 8.30 -1.45
N TYR A 43 -1.53 8.04 -0.25
CA TYR A 43 -0.10 7.83 -0.01
C TYR A 43 0.45 6.66 -0.82
N VAL A 44 -0.15 5.47 -0.70
CA VAL A 44 0.32 4.27 -1.41
C VAL A 44 0.14 4.43 -2.93
N HIS A 45 -0.92 5.08 -3.37
CA HIS A 45 -1.11 5.42 -4.78
C HIS A 45 0.04 6.29 -5.31
N ASN A 46 0.46 7.30 -4.57
CA ASN A 46 1.58 8.16 -4.97
C ASN A 46 2.91 7.40 -4.99
N LEU A 47 3.15 6.54 -4.01
CA LEU A 47 4.34 5.66 -4.01
C LEU A 47 4.37 4.79 -5.26
N VAL A 48 3.30 4.01 -5.47
CA VAL A 48 3.26 2.93 -6.46
C VAL A 48 3.12 3.47 -7.89
N ASN A 49 2.30 4.50 -8.11
CA ASN A 49 1.97 4.98 -9.45
C ASN A 49 2.67 6.29 -9.82
N GLN A 50 3.07 7.11 -8.84
CA GLN A 50 3.69 8.42 -9.11
C GLN A 50 5.16 8.49 -8.71
N SER A 51 5.70 7.41 -8.14
CA SER A 51 7.10 7.38 -7.67
C SER A 51 7.42 8.51 -6.70
N ASN A 52 6.46 8.81 -5.83
CA ASN A 52 6.51 9.93 -4.90
C ASN A 52 6.17 9.48 -3.47
N ASP A 53 7.08 9.75 -2.55
CA ASP A 53 6.95 9.50 -1.12
C ASP A 53 6.75 10.83 -0.39
N ASP A 54 5.49 11.20 -0.15
CA ASP A 54 5.08 12.44 0.53
C ASP A 54 5.81 13.70 0.03
N GLY A 55 5.83 13.86 -1.30
CA GLY A 55 6.48 14.98 -1.99
C GLY A 55 7.94 14.76 -2.35
N ARG A 56 8.54 13.63 -1.95
CA ARG A 56 9.94 13.29 -2.28
C ARG A 56 9.99 12.28 -3.44
N PRO A 57 10.89 12.46 -4.42
CA PRO A 57 11.09 11.44 -5.45
C PRO A 57 11.70 10.18 -4.85
N LEU A 58 11.25 9.01 -5.32
CA LEU A 58 11.80 7.73 -4.89
C LEU A 58 13.24 7.50 -5.39
N SER A 59 14.04 6.81 -4.58
CA SER A 59 15.37 6.37 -5.01
C SER A 59 15.28 5.25 -6.06
N ALA A 60 16.38 4.98 -6.77
CA ALA A 60 16.43 3.87 -7.73
C ALA A 60 16.14 2.50 -7.08
N PHE A 61 16.46 2.33 -5.79
CA PHE A 61 16.15 1.11 -5.06
C PHE A 61 14.65 1.01 -4.75
N ASP A 62 14.04 2.11 -4.32
CA ASP A 62 12.61 2.19 -4.01
C ASP A 62 11.74 2.02 -5.25
N LEU A 63 12.18 2.58 -6.38
CA LEU A 63 11.54 2.37 -7.69
C LEU A 63 11.47 0.89 -8.07
N ARG A 64 12.51 0.09 -7.76
CA ARG A 64 12.49 -1.37 -7.98
C ARG A 64 11.49 -2.05 -7.06
N THR A 65 11.41 -1.63 -5.79
CA THR A 65 10.36 -2.12 -4.88
C THR A 65 8.97 -1.81 -5.42
N MET A 66 8.70 -0.59 -5.89
CA MET A 66 7.40 -0.26 -6.51
C MET A 66 7.15 -1.09 -7.78
N GLY A 67 8.19 -1.45 -8.53
CA GLY A 67 8.11 -2.40 -9.64
C GLY A 67 7.55 -3.75 -9.18
N ALA A 68 8.20 -4.38 -8.19
CA ALA A 68 7.77 -5.66 -7.63
C ALA A 68 6.33 -5.60 -7.08
N VAL A 69 5.98 -4.55 -6.33
CA VAL A 69 4.61 -4.38 -5.81
C VAL A 69 3.58 -4.30 -6.96
N ARG A 70 3.89 -3.61 -8.07
CA ARG A 70 2.99 -3.54 -9.23
C ARG A 70 2.83 -4.89 -9.93
N GLU A 71 3.89 -5.69 -9.97
CA GLU A 71 3.86 -7.05 -10.50
C GLU A 71 3.02 -7.96 -9.61
N ASP A 72 3.18 -7.91 -8.29
CA ASP A 72 2.40 -8.71 -7.33
C ASP A 72 0.91 -8.33 -7.33
N LEU A 73 0.61 -7.04 -7.54
CA LEU A 73 -0.76 -6.58 -7.76
C LEU A 73 -1.36 -7.15 -9.06
N ASP A 74 -0.57 -7.76 -9.94
CA ASP A 74 -0.96 -8.25 -11.26
C ASP A 74 -1.72 -7.17 -12.05
N ARG A 75 -1.19 -5.94 -12.00
CA ARG A 75 -1.80 -4.73 -12.59
C ARG A 75 -3.23 -4.42 -12.11
N ARG A 76 -3.74 -5.10 -11.07
CA ARG A 76 -5.04 -4.78 -10.46
C ARG A 76 -4.95 -3.42 -9.77
N SER A 77 -6.06 -2.70 -9.81
CA SER A 77 -6.12 -1.33 -9.31
C SER A 77 -5.99 -1.29 -7.78
N LEU A 78 -5.22 -0.34 -7.27
CA LEU A 78 -5.21 0.01 -5.84
C LEU A 78 -6.59 0.47 -5.33
N ALA A 79 -7.51 0.86 -6.22
CA ALA A 79 -8.89 1.19 -5.85
C ALA A 79 -9.70 -0.03 -5.37
N SER A 80 -9.29 -1.26 -5.70
CA SER A 80 -9.95 -2.49 -5.20
C SER A 80 -9.37 -3.01 -3.89
N VAL A 81 -8.39 -2.32 -3.31
CA VAL A 81 -7.82 -2.65 -2.00
C VAL A 81 -8.80 -2.23 -0.90
N ASP A 82 -9.00 -3.11 0.09
CA ASP A 82 -9.68 -2.76 1.33
C ASP A 82 -8.74 -1.95 2.24
N TRP A 83 -8.75 -0.64 2.06
CA TRP A 83 -7.90 0.28 2.80
C TRP A 83 -8.20 0.35 4.29
N ARG A 84 -9.42 0.00 4.70
CA ARG A 84 -9.77 -0.09 6.13
C ARG A 84 -9.03 -1.27 6.76
N ARG A 85 -9.02 -2.42 6.08
CA ARG A 85 -8.27 -3.59 6.53
C ARG A 85 -6.76 -3.31 6.58
N VAL A 86 -6.18 -2.71 5.54
CA VAL A 86 -4.74 -2.34 5.55
C VAL A 86 -4.43 -1.39 6.70
N ARG A 87 -5.31 -0.41 6.95
CA ARG A 87 -5.18 0.54 8.07
C ARG A 87 -5.18 -0.17 9.41
N ASP A 88 -6.08 -1.14 9.61
CA ASP A 88 -6.18 -1.89 10.86
C ASP A 88 -4.95 -2.78 11.10
N GLU A 89 -4.33 -3.34 10.05
CA GLU A 89 -3.05 -4.08 10.14
C GLU A 89 -1.87 -3.16 10.51
N LEU A 90 -1.86 -1.91 10.03
CA LEU A 90 -0.78 -0.96 10.29
C LEU A 90 -0.89 -0.30 11.67
N ALA A 91 -2.10 0.08 12.08
CA ALA A 91 -2.33 0.96 13.23
C ALA A 91 -3.23 0.36 14.32
N GLY A 92 -3.60 -0.93 14.20
CA GLY A 92 -4.57 -1.59 15.08
C GLY A 92 -6.02 -1.16 14.77
N PRO A 93 -7.07 -1.82 15.28
CA PRO A 93 -8.46 -1.55 14.89
C PRO A 93 -8.96 -0.14 15.28
N SER A 94 -9.86 0.41 14.47
CA SER A 94 -10.58 1.66 14.76
C SER A 94 -11.58 1.42 15.91
N ARG A 95 -11.50 2.19 16.99
CA ARG A 95 -12.46 2.12 18.12
C ARG A 95 -13.76 2.85 17.82
#